data_AF-A0A934YKH8-F1
#
_entry.id   AF-A0A934YKH8-F1
#
_cell.length_a   1.000
_cell.length_b   1.000
_cell.length_c   1.000
_cell.angle_alpha   90.00
_cell.angle_beta   90.00
_cell.angle_gamma   90.00
#
_symmetry.space_group_name_H-M   'P 1'
#
loop_
_entity.id
_entity.type
_entity.pdbx_description
1 polymer ?
#
loop_
_entity_poly.entity_id
_entity_poly.type
_entity_poly.pdbx_seq_one_letter_code
_entity_poly.pdbx_strand_id
1 'polypeptide(L)'
;MSDDETHGPTPRPFPPFPSIKAPPPGRGLDPRQAHALKLDEGLAGRLPTAVDTGVGFRASSVDLGELKELIEGGTRRLTLQQLHTRWDDDVRGFIHSVVTSWVQRPRDIAGELLADRVRVRFVTQDDHGEYSYAFDVFPRSP
;
A
#
# COMPACT_ATOMS: atom_id res chain seq x y z
N MET A 1 -7.22 53.08 -19.20
CA MET A 1 -6.09 52.13 -19.22
C MET A 1 -5.98 51.67 -17.77
N SER A 2 -6.75 50.66 -17.35
CA SER A 2 -6.49 49.22 -17.61
C SER A 2 -5.11 48.89 -17.03
N ASP A 3 -4.95 48.04 -16.02
CA ASP A 3 -5.53 46.71 -15.92
C ASP A 3 -5.86 46.27 -14.49
N ASP A 4 -6.94 45.51 -14.42
CA ASP A 4 -7.45 44.74 -13.29
C ASP A 4 -6.62 43.46 -13.17
N GLU A 5 -5.69 43.40 -12.22
CA GLU A 5 -4.89 42.21 -11.95
C GLU A 5 -5.67 41.29 -10.99
N THR A 6 -6.68 40.61 -11.54
CA THR A 6 -7.41 39.52 -10.90
C THR A 6 -6.40 38.44 -10.47
N HIS A 7 -5.98 38.46 -9.21
CA HIS A 7 -5.31 37.34 -8.56
C HIS A 7 -6.30 36.18 -8.44
N GLY A 8 -6.30 35.31 -9.44
CA GLY A 8 -7.02 34.03 -9.38
C GLY A 8 -6.60 33.24 -8.14
N PRO A 9 -7.51 32.47 -7.51
CA PRO A 9 -7.18 31.71 -6.32
C PRO A 9 -6.05 30.74 -6.63
N THR A 10 -4.93 30.86 -5.91
CA THR A 10 -3.80 29.94 -5.98
C THR A 10 -4.33 28.51 -5.83
N PRO A 11 -3.97 27.56 -6.71
CA PRO A 11 -4.39 26.18 -6.56
C PRO A 11 -3.93 25.68 -5.20
N ARG A 12 -4.88 25.39 -4.31
CA ARG A 12 -4.57 24.87 -2.99
C ARG A 12 -3.79 23.57 -3.19
N PRO A 13 -2.59 23.41 -2.60
CA PRO A 13 -1.95 22.11 -2.57
C PRO A 13 -2.92 21.15 -1.89
N PHE A 14 -3.39 20.17 -2.67
CA PHE A 14 -4.33 19.17 -2.22
C PHE A 14 -3.72 18.43 -1.02
N PRO A 15 -4.55 18.01 -0.03
CA PRO A 15 -4.02 17.36 1.15
C PRO A 15 -3.21 16.10 0.74
N PRO A 16 -2.04 15.89 1.36
CA PRO A 16 -1.25 14.69 1.12
C PRO A 16 -2.03 13.45 1.56
N PHE A 17 -1.71 12.31 0.97
CA PHE A 17 -2.22 11.03 1.48
C PHE A 17 -1.82 10.86 2.95
N PRO A 18 -2.70 10.28 3.79
CA PRO A 18 -2.33 10.00 5.16
C PRO A 18 -1.13 9.06 5.19
N SER A 19 -0.25 9.25 6.18
CA SER A 19 0.82 8.30 6.45
C SER A 19 0.22 6.91 6.67
N ILE A 20 0.82 5.92 6.02
CA ILE A 20 0.37 4.53 6.13
C ILE A 20 0.58 4.08 7.57
N LYS A 21 -0.48 3.57 8.20
CA LYS A 21 -0.37 2.97 9.53
C LYS A 21 0.60 1.80 9.45
N ALA A 22 1.53 1.72 10.40
CA ALA A 22 2.38 0.55 10.52
C ALA A 22 1.50 -0.68 10.82
N PRO A 23 1.82 -1.85 10.24
CA PRO A 23 1.13 -3.08 10.59
C PRO A 23 1.27 -3.35 12.09
N PRO A 24 0.25 -3.91 12.76
CA PRO A 24 0.30 -4.17 14.19
C PRO A 24 1.49 -5.09 14.52
N PRO A 25 2.32 -4.73 15.51
CA PRO A 25 3.46 -5.56 15.91
C PRO A 25 2.93 -6.90 16.44
N GLY A 26 3.32 -8.02 15.82
CA GLY A 26 3.01 -9.36 16.31
C GLY A 26 2.10 -10.23 15.44
N ARG A 27 1.61 -9.78 14.27
CA ARG A 27 0.89 -10.66 13.32
C ARG A 27 1.83 -11.53 12.45
N GLY A 28 2.92 -12.05 13.03
CA GLY A 28 3.63 -13.21 12.47
C GLY A 28 5.15 -13.13 12.42
N LEU A 29 5.85 -13.26 13.56
CA LEU A 29 7.08 -14.04 13.51
C LEU A 29 6.67 -15.52 13.46
N ASP A 30 6.92 -16.19 12.34
CA ASP A 30 6.91 -17.65 12.33
C ASP A 30 8.16 -18.13 13.11
N PRO A 31 8.02 -18.98 14.15
CA PRO A 31 9.18 -19.61 14.79
C PRO A 31 10.09 -20.36 13.81
N ARG A 32 9.63 -20.70 12.60
CA ARG A 32 10.41 -21.32 11.52
C ARG A 32 11.28 -20.32 10.76
N GLN A 33 10.84 -19.07 10.62
CA GLN A 33 11.65 -18.00 10.01
C GLN A 33 12.68 -17.44 10.98
N ALA A 34 12.49 -17.65 12.29
CA ALA A 34 13.50 -17.32 13.31
C ALA A 34 14.82 -18.11 13.12
N HIS A 35 14.80 -19.25 12.44
CA HIS A 35 16.01 -20.03 12.15
C HIS A 35 16.89 -19.41 11.06
N ALA A 36 16.32 -18.65 10.12
CA ALA A 36 17.10 -17.92 9.11
C ALA A 36 17.90 -16.75 9.73
N LEU A 37 17.43 -16.20 10.86
CA LEU A 37 18.09 -15.12 11.59
C LEU A 37 19.32 -15.55 12.40
N LYS A 38 19.50 -16.85 12.69
CA LYS A 38 20.62 -17.35 13.52
C LYS A 38 21.92 -17.63 12.77
N LEU A 39 21.96 -17.46 11.45
CA LEU A 39 23.18 -17.66 10.65
C LEU A 39 23.96 -16.37 10.36
N ASP A 40 23.45 -15.21 10.74
CA ASP A 40 24.02 -13.90 10.36
C ASP A 40 24.71 -13.15 11.52
N GLU A 41 24.93 -13.83 12.66
CA GLU A 41 25.60 -13.24 13.83
C GLU A 41 27.15 -13.24 13.69
N GLY A 42 27.68 -13.68 12.55
CA GLY A 42 29.12 -13.86 12.31
C GLY A 42 29.80 -12.84 11.39
N LEU A 43 29.06 -11.92 10.74
CA LEU A 43 29.65 -11.01 9.74
C LEU A 43 29.26 -9.54 9.98
N ALA A 44 29.74 -9.00 11.09
CA ALA A 44 29.70 -7.55 11.36
C ALA A 44 30.51 -6.80 10.28
N GLY A 45 29.83 -6.17 9.32
CA GLY A 45 30.50 -5.18 8.45
C GLY A 45 29.98 -4.98 7.04
N ARG A 46 28.79 -5.45 6.66
CA ARG A 46 28.23 -5.12 5.34
C ARG A 46 26.77 -4.72 5.45
N LEU A 47 26.46 -3.60 4.81
CA LEU A 47 25.16 -2.91 4.70
C LEU A 47 23.97 -3.87 4.72
N PRO A 48 22.85 -3.54 5.40
CA PRO A 48 21.71 -4.44 5.49
C PRO A 48 21.10 -4.64 4.10
N THR A 49 21.45 -5.74 3.44
CA THR A 49 20.58 -6.40 2.48
C THR A 49 19.25 -6.62 3.16
N ALA A 50 18.18 -6.06 2.58
CA ALA A 50 16.81 -6.06 3.05
C ALA A 50 16.53 -7.20 4.04
N VAL A 51 16.58 -6.87 5.32
CA VAL A 51 16.19 -7.77 6.39
C VAL A 51 14.73 -8.10 6.10
N ASP A 52 14.43 -9.38 5.86
CA ASP A 52 13.07 -9.93 5.80
C ASP A 52 12.49 -9.83 7.22
N THR A 53 12.22 -8.60 7.65
CA THR A 53 11.52 -8.30 8.88
C THR A 53 10.11 -8.80 8.63
N GLY A 54 9.77 -9.98 9.16
CA GLY A 54 8.46 -10.65 9.05
C GLY A 54 7.30 -9.82 9.60
N VAL A 55 7.07 -8.67 8.99
CA VAL A 55 6.18 -7.60 9.37
C VAL A 55 5.17 -7.49 8.23
N GLY A 56 3.88 -7.62 8.57
CA GLY A 56 2.80 -7.76 7.58
C GLY A 56 2.28 -9.20 7.47
N PHE A 57 1.21 -9.36 6.69
CA PHE A 57 0.54 -10.61 6.45
C PHE A 57 1.41 -11.61 5.68
N ARG A 58 1.30 -12.87 6.08
CA ARG A 58 1.91 -14.01 5.39
C ARG A 58 1.26 -14.23 4.04
N ALA A 59 2.01 -14.79 3.10
CA ALA A 59 1.53 -15.10 1.76
C ALA A 59 0.24 -15.94 1.77
N SER A 60 0.16 -16.93 2.65
CA SER A 60 -1.00 -17.82 2.82
C SER A 60 -2.12 -17.29 3.72
N SER A 61 -1.99 -16.09 4.30
CA SER A 61 -2.94 -15.57 5.30
C SER A 61 -3.06 -14.05 5.22
N VAL A 62 -3.24 -13.53 4.01
CA VAL A 62 -3.52 -12.10 3.81
C VAL A 62 -4.95 -11.77 4.22
N ASP A 63 -5.09 -10.85 5.18
CA ASP A 63 -6.39 -10.29 5.54
C ASP A 63 -6.78 -9.19 4.54
N LEU A 64 -7.60 -9.58 3.56
CA LEU A 64 -8.10 -8.65 2.54
C LEU A 64 -9.07 -7.61 3.12
N GLY A 65 -9.72 -7.90 4.25
CA GLY A 65 -10.62 -6.97 4.92
C GLY A 65 -9.85 -5.78 5.48
N GLU A 66 -8.78 -6.05 6.22
CA GLU A 66 -7.90 -5.01 6.76
C GLU A 66 -7.22 -4.20 5.65
N LEU A 67 -6.70 -4.85 4.60
CA LEU A 67 -6.12 -4.15 3.45
C LEU A 67 -7.14 -3.24 2.76
N LYS A 68 -8.37 -3.72 2.59
CA LYS A 68 -9.47 -2.92 2.04
C LYS A 68 -9.75 -1.72 2.93
N GLU A 69 -9.89 -1.89 4.24
CA GLU A 69 -10.17 -0.79 5.17
C GLU A 69 -9.07 0.27 5.20
N LEU A 70 -7.80 -0.14 5.10
CA LEU A 70 -6.67 0.80 5.01
C LEU A 70 -6.72 1.64 3.74
N ILE A 71 -6.96 1.00 2.59
CA ILE A 71 -7.02 1.69 1.30
C ILE A 71 -8.28 2.55 1.21
N GLU A 72 -9.43 2.05 1.65
CA GLU A 72 -10.67 2.84 1.73
C GLU A 72 -10.50 4.01 2.69
N GLY A 73 -9.91 3.82 3.87
CA GLY A 73 -9.62 4.88 4.83
C GLY A 73 -8.72 5.98 4.26
N GLY A 74 -7.71 5.61 3.47
CA GLY A 74 -6.81 6.54 2.80
C GLY A 74 -7.47 7.30 1.64
N THR A 75 -8.33 6.63 0.88
CA THR A 75 -9.01 7.22 -0.29
C THR A 75 -10.35 7.88 0.04
N ARG A 76 -10.90 7.67 1.26
CA ARG A 76 -12.21 8.19 1.69
C ARG A 76 -12.38 9.70 1.56
N ARG A 77 -11.28 10.46 1.58
CA ARG A 77 -11.28 11.93 1.45
C ARG A 77 -11.33 12.41 0.01
N LEU A 78 -11.12 11.52 -0.96
CA LEU A 78 -11.11 11.84 -2.38
C LEU A 78 -12.49 11.55 -2.98
N THR A 79 -12.98 12.49 -3.78
CA THR A 79 -14.10 12.21 -4.67
C THR A 79 -13.65 11.31 -5.82
N LEU A 80 -14.60 10.68 -6.51
CA LEU A 80 -14.30 9.87 -7.70
C LEU A 80 -13.52 10.68 -8.76
N GLN A 81 -13.89 11.93 -8.98
CA GLN A 81 -13.17 12.82 -9.91
C GLN A 81 -11.71 13.02 -9.48
N GLN A 82 -11.47 13.26 -8.19
CA GLN A 82 -10.11 13.42 -7.66
C GLN A 82 -9.30 12.12 -7.74
N LEU A 83 -9.94 10.95 -7.58
CA LEU A 83 -9.29 9.66 -7.79
C LEU A 83 -8.84 9.48 -9.23
N HIS A 84 -9.68 9.84 -10.22
CA HIS A 84 -9.30 9.81 -11.63
C HIS A 84 -8.15 10.78 -11.92
N THR A 85 -8.20 12.02 -11.42
CA THR A 85 -7.16 13.01 -11.69
C THR A 85 -5.82 12.65 -11.04
N ARG A 86 -5.82 12.05 -9.85
CA ARG A 86 -4.60 11.75 -9.08
C ARG A 86 -4.16 10.29 -9.19
N TRP A 87 -4.73 9.55 -10.14
CA TRP A 87 -4.60 8.10 -10.20
C TRP A 87 -3.13 7.65 -10.30
N ASP A 88 -2.44 8.13 -11.33
CA ASP A 88 -1.06 7.77 -11.61
C ASP A 88 -0.06 8.46 -10.66
N ASP A 89 -0.37 9.67 -10.21
CA ASP A 89 0.53 10.49 -9.39
C ASP A 89 0.57 10.06 -7.93
N ASP A 90 -0.57 9.71 -7.34
CA ASP A 90 -0.68 9.50 -5.90
C ASP A 90 -1.37 8.18 -5.53
N VAL A 91 -2.52 7.89 -6.14
CA VAL A 91 -3.40 6.81 -5.67
C VAL A 91 -2.75 5.45 -5.89
N ARG A 92 -2.20 5.21 -7.08
CA ARG A 92 -1.51 3.95 -7.39
C ARG A 92 -0.29 3.76 -6.48
N GLY A 93 0.48 4.83 -6.24
CA GLY A 93 1.64 4.80 -5.35
C GLY A 93 1.25 4.51 -3.89
N PHE A 94 0.15 5.09 -3.41
CA PHE A 94 -0.41 4.81 -2.09
C PHE A 94 -0.84 3.35 -1.95
N ILE A 95 -1.61 2.82 -2.91
CA ILE A 95 -2.04 1.40 -2.91
C ILE A 95 -0.82 0.48 -2.88
N HIS A 96 0.16 0.73 -3.75
CA HIS A 96 1.39 -0.04 -3.81
C HIS A 96 2.09 -0.03 -2.45
N SER A 97 2.24 1.15 -1.84
CA SER A 97 2.90 1.30 -0.55
C SER A 97 2.16 0.59 0.60
N VAL A 98 0.82 0.58 0.59
CA VAL A 98 0.02 -0.18 1.57
C VAL A 98 0.31 -1.67 1.41
N VAL A 99 0.21 -2.20 0.18
CA VAL A 99 0.43 -3.63 -0.08
C VAL A 99 1.86 -4.04 0.29
N THR A 100 2.89 -3.29 -0.11
CA THR A 100 4.28 -3.61 0.24
C THR A 100 4.59 -3.48 1.73
N SER A 101 3.85 -2.66 2.47
CA SER A 101 4.06 -2.49 3.92
C SER A 101 3.32 -3.53 4.75
N TRP A 102 2.24 -4.10 4.22
CA TRP A 102 1.33 -4.98 4.95
C TRP A 102 1.31 -6.42 4.44
N VAL A 103 1.98 -6.73 3.33
CA VAL A 103 2.08 -8.09 2.78
C VAL A 103 3.54 -8.46 2.64
N GLN A 104 3.89 -9.68 3.01
CA GLN A 104 5.24 -10.20 2.80
C GLN A 104 5.45 -10.58 1.33
N ARG A 105 6.60 -10.18 0.78
CA ARG A 105 7.05 -10.54 -0.58
C ARG A 105 5.99 -10.36 -1.69
N PRO A 106 5.24 -9.23 -1.74
CA PRO A 106 4.26 -9.02 -2.78
C PRO A 106 4.96 -8.71 -4.11
N ARG A 107 4.41 -9.23 -5.21
CA ARG A 107 4.79 -8.95 -6.59
C ARG A 107 3.54 -8.72 -7.44
N ASP A 108 3.75 -8.26 -8.66
CA ASP A 108 2.68 -8.04 -9.65
C ASP A 108 1.50 -7.22 -9.10
N ILE A 109 1.83 -6.21 -8.28
CA ILE A 109 0.85 -5.33 -7.66
C ILE A 109 0.25 -4.44 -8.75
N ALA A 110 -1.04 -4.59 -8.97
CA ALA A 110 -1.79 -3.80 -9.94
C ALA A 110 -3.00 -3.16 -9.25
N GLY A 111 -3.11 -1.83 -9.40
CA GLY A 111 -4.35 -1.11 -9.17
C GLY A 111 -5.01 -0.82 -10.52
N GLU A 112 -6.33 -0.96 -10.58
CA GLU A 112 -7.14 -0.58 -11.73
C GLU A 112 -8.31 0.28 -11.27
N LEU A 113 -8.39 1.50 -11.80
CA LEU A 113 -9.50 2.41 -11.54
C LEU A 113 -10.64 2.09 -12.51
N LEU A 114 -11.76 1.66 -11.94
CA LEU A 114 -13.01 1.41 -12.64
C LEU A 114 -13.97 2.57 -12.38
N ALA A 115 -15.13 2.58 -13.06
CA ALA A 115 -16.08 3.68 -13.02
C ALA A 115 -16.56 4.05 -11.60
N ASP A 116 -16.63 3.10 -10.67
CA ASP A 116 -17.18 3.28 -9.33
C ASP A 116 -16.31 2.70 -8.21
N ARG A 117 -15.16 2.10 -8.55
CA ARG A 117 -14.33 1.34 -7.61
C ARG A 117 -12.89 1.24 -8.07
N VAL A 118 -12.03 0.83 -7.16
CA VAL A 118 -10.65 0.46 -7.45
C VAL A 118 -10.48 -1.04 -7.22
N ARG A 119 -10.09 -1.75 -8.27
CA ARG A 119 -9.67 -3.16 -8.16
C ARG A 119 -8.19 -3.20 -7.82
N VAL A 120 -7.84 -3.86 -6.73
CA VAL A 120 -6.47 -4.14 -6.32
C VAL A 120 -6.17 -5.61 -6.54
N ARG A 121 -5.05 -5.91 -7.18
CA ARG A 121 -4.55 -7.26 -7.46
C ARG A 121 -3.09 -7.34 -7.06
N PHE A 122 -2.67 -8.46 -6.51
CA PHE A 122 -1.26 -8.75 -6.25
C PHE A 122 -1.04 -10.25 -6.10
N VAL A 123 0.21 -10.66 -6.23
CA VAL A 123 0.67 -12.02 -5.98
C VAL A 123 1.63 -11.98 -4.80
N THR A 124 1.62 -13.01 -3.98
CA THR A 124 2.61 -13.23 -2.92
C THR A 124 2.99 -14.70 -2.89
N GLN A 125 4.20 -15.00 -2.44
CA GLN A 125 4.75 -16.35 -2.46
C GLN A 125 5.46 -16.64 -1.14
N ASP A 126 5.23 -17.85 -0.62
CA ASP A 126 6.02 -18.45 0.44
C ASP A 126 6.60 -19.82 -0.03
N ASP A 127 7.21 -20.54 0.91
CA ASP A 127 7.83 -21.85 0.65
C ASP A 127 6.81 -22.94 0.25
N HIS A 128 5.51 -22.69 0.46
CA HIS A 128 4.43 -23.63 0.16
C HIS A 128 3.72 -23.34 -1.17
N GLY A 129 3.80 -22.12 -1.69
CA GLY A 129 3.24 -21.83 -3.00
C GLY A 129 3.06 -20.35 -3.31
N GLU A 130 2.51 -20.11 -4.50
CA GLU A 130 2.09 -18.80 -4.98
C GLU A 130 0.61 -18.58 -4.68
N TYR A 131 0.29 -17.38 -4.20
CA TYR A 131 -1.06 -16.96 -3.87
C TYR A 131 -1.39 -15.68 -4.64
N SER A 132 -2.50 -15.70 -5.39
CA SER A 132 -3.02 -14.51 -6.06
C SER A 132 -4.24 -13.97 -5.32
N TYR A 133 -4.24 -12.67 -5.09
CA TYR A 133 -5.30 -11.97 -4.38
C TYR A 133 -5.88 -10.85 -5.23
N ALA A 134 -7.19 -10.66 -5.12
CA ALA A 134 -7.91 -9.57 -5.76
C ALA A 134 -9.07 -9.09 -4.89
N PHE A 135 -9.19 -7.78 -4.68
CA PHE A 135 -10.29 -7.19 -3.90
C PHE A 135 -10.66 -5.79 -4.40
N ASP A 136 -11.87 -5.34 -4.07
CA ASP A 136 -12.45 -4.07 -4.53
C ASP A 136 -12.53 -3.11 -3.35
N VAL A 137 -12.09 -1.89 -3.62
CA VAL A 137 -12.15 -0.74 -2.74
C VAL A 137 -13.21 0.19 -3.32
N PHE A 138 -14.18 0.57 -2.51
CA PHE A 138 -15.24 1.48 -2.92
C PHE A 138 -14.95 2.86 -2.33
N PRO A 139 -14.35 3.77 -3.12
CA PRO A 139 -14.20 5.14 -2.68
C PRO A 139 -15.59 5.74 -2.47
N ARG A 140 -15.70 6.66 -1.51
CA ARG A 140 -16.99 7.21 -1.12
C ARG A 140 -17.72 7.81 -2.33
N SER A 141 -18.91 7.29 -2.65
CA SER A 141 -19.83 7.96 -3.57
C SER A 141 -20.28 9.29 -2.96
N PRO A 142 -20.36 10.36 -3.78
CA PRO A 142 -20.76 11.70 -3.33
C PRO A 142 -22.12 11.70 -2.60
#